data_AF-A0A528B1H0-F1
#
_entry.id   AF-A0A528B1H0-F1
#
_cell.length_a   1.000
_cell.length_b   1.000
_cell.length_c   1.000
_cell.angle_alpha   90.00
_cell.angle_beta   90.00
_cell.angle_gamma   90.00
#
_symmetry.space_group_name_H-M   'P 1'
#
loop_
_entity.id
_entity.type
_entity.pdbx_description
1 polymer ?
#
loop_
_entity_poly.entity_id
_entity_poly.type
_entity_poly.pdbx_seq_one_letter_code
_entity_poly.pdbx_strand_id
1 'polypeptide(L)'
;PFHAVLTAEEAGAYKPHFRAFEYMFDMLGCGPEDITHVSSSFRHDLMSAYDLGIKSKVWVNRGHEPANPFYEYTEIRDVTQLPGVFGL
;
A
#
# COMPACT_ATOMS: atom_id res chain seq x y z
N PRO A 1 -5.25 -13.60 -10.76
CA PRO A 1 -4.02 -13.46 -11.57
C PRO A 1 -3.42 -12.07 -11.31
N PHE A 2 -2.09 -11.92 -11.34
CA PHE A 2 -1.41 -10.64 -11.16
C PHE A 2 -0.97 -10.09 -12.52
N HIS A 3 -1.11 -8.77 -12.72
CA HIS A 3 -0.62 -8.10 -13.93
C HIS A 3 0.91 -7.94 -13.92
N ALA A 4 1.48 -7.58 -12.77
CA ALA A 4 2.91 -7.41 -12.55
C ALA A 4 3.32 -7.88 -11.15
N VAL A 5 4.60 -8.23 -11.01
CA VAL A 5 5.27 -8.47 -9.72
C VAL A 5 6.53 -7.61 -9.73
N LEU A 6 6.60 -6.66 -8.80
CA LEU A 6 7.70 -5.69 -8.70
C LEU A 6 8.39 -5.86 -7.35
N THR A 7 9.70 -6.02 -7.37
CA THR A 7 10.50 -6.40 -6.19
C THR A 7 11.41 -5.28 -5.71
N ALA A 8 11.84 -5.37 -4.45
CA ALA A 8 12.83 -4.45 -3.88
C ALA A 8 14.20 -4.57 -4.57
N GLU A 9 14.53 -5.74 -5.12
CA GLU A 9 15.75 -5.97 -5.88
C GLU A 9 15.73 -5.18 -7.19
N GLU A 10 14.63 -5.26 -7.96
CA GLU A 10 14.45 -4.50 -9.19
C GLU A 10 14.41 -2.99 -8.94
N ALA A 11 13.73 -2.56 -7.87
CA ALA A 11 13.70 -1.16 -7.45
C ALA A 11 15.06 -0.67 -6.89
N GLY A 12 15.96 -1.58 -6.54
CA GLY A 12 17.20 -1.29 -5.82
C GLY A 12 16.98 -0.60 -4.47
N ALA A 13 15.84 -0.87 -3.82
CA ALA A 13 15.49 -0.32 -2.51
C ALA A 13 14.36 -1.14 -1.86
N TYR A 14 14.48 -1.35 -0.55
CA TYR A 14 13.38 -1.85 0.26
C TYR A 14 12.49 -0.71 0.74
N LYS A 15 11.21 -1.00 0.93
CA LYS A 15 10.34 -0.11 1.68
C LYS A 15 10.84 0.00 3.14
N PRO A 16 10.74 1.17 3.80
CA PRO A 16 9.91 2.32 3.44
C PRO A 16 10.53 3.35 2.49
N HIS A 17 11.70 3.07 1.90
CA HIS A 17 12.34 4.01 0.99
C HIS A 17 11.42 4.33 -0.20
N PHE A 18 11.18 5.61 -0.47
CA PHE A 18 10.22 6.06 -1.49
C PHE A 18 10.52 5.53 -2.89
N ARG A 19 11.80 5.34 -3.21
CA ARG A 19 12.27 4.67 -4.44
C ARG A 19 11.51 3.40 -4.81
N ALA A 20 11.10 2.58 -3.83
CA ALA A 20 10.34 1.36 -4.11
C ALA A 20 8.93 1.65 -4.66
N PHE A 21 8.30 2.73 -4.20
CA PHE A 21 6.99 3.20 -4.67
C PHE A 21 7.12 3.99 -5.98
N GLU A 22 8.14 4.84 -6.10
CA GLU A 22 8.44 5.58 -7.35
C GLU A 22 8.68 4.62 -8.51
N TYR A 23 9.48 3.57 -8.28
CA TYR A 23 9.67 2.49 -9.24
C TYR A 23 8.35 1.80 -9.63
N MET A 24 7.46 1.55 -8.66
CA MET A 24 6.15 0.98 -8.93
C MET A 24 5.28 1.91 -9.80
N PHE A 25 5.28 3.21 -9.53
CA PHE A 25 4.56 4.20 -10.34
C PHE A 25 5.07 4.23 -11.78
N ASP A 26 6.40 4.28 -11.97
CA ASP A 26 7.03 4.29 -13.29
C ASP A 26 6.70 3.03 -14.10
N MET A 27 6.77 1.85 -13.48
CA MET A 27 6.51 0.58 -14.16
C MET A 27 5.04 0.38 -14.52
N LEU A 28 4.12 0.96 -13.75
CA LEU A 28 2.68 0.88 -14.00
C LEU A 28 2.15 2.06 -14.84
N GLY A 29 2.95 3.11 -15.03
CA GLY A 29 2.57 4.31 -15.78
C GLY A 29 1.41 5.07 -15.14
N CYS A 30 1.36 5.14 -13.80
CA CYS A 30 0.26 5.74 -13.04
C CYS A 30 0.75 6.58 -11.85
N GLY A 31 -0.13 7.44 -11.34
CA GLY A 31 0.16 8.30 -10.18
C GLY A 31 -0.38 7.74 -8.86
N PRO A 32 -0.02 8.34 -7.71
CA PRO A 32 -0.59 7.97 -6.41
C PRO A 32 -2.12 8.08 -6.33
N GLU A 33 -2.73 8.91 -7.17
CA GLU A 33 -4.18 9.06 -7.33
C GLU A 33 -4.87 7.83 -7.92
N ASP A 34 -4.14 7.01 -8.67
CA ASP A 34 -4.67 5.84 -9.39
C ASP A 34 -4.51 4.53 -8.58
N ILE A 35 -3.86 4.58 -7.41
CA ILE A 35 -3.51 3.40 -6.62
C ILE A 35 -4.34 3.29 -5.35
N THR A 36 -4.76 2.05 -5.05
CA THR A 36 -5.06 1.65 -3.67
C THR A 36 -3.92 0.81 -3.11
N HIS A 37 -3.27 1.29 -2.04
CA HIS A 37 -2.21 0.54 -1.38
C HIS A 37 -2.78 -0.37 -0.28
N VAL A 38 -2.53 -1.67 -0.36
CA VAL A 38 -3.03 -2.67 0.61
C VAL A 38 -1.84 -3.30 1.33
N SER A 39 -1.76 -3.16 2.65
CA SER A 39 -0.68 -3.76 3.47
C SER A 39 -1.10 -4.03 4.92
N SER A 40 -0.35 -4.87 5.63
CA SER A 40 -0.45 -5.10 7.06
C SER A 40 0.60 -4.35 7.89
N SER A 41 1.33 -3.38 7.32
CA SER A 41 2.42 -2.66 7.98
C SER A 41 2.30 -1.14 7.86
N PHE A 42 2.31 -0.43 8.98
CA PHE A 42 2.40 1.02 8.99
C PHE A 42 3.77 1.48 8.52
N ARG A 43 4.81 1.02 9.21
CA ARG A 43 6.18 1.51 9.03
C ARG A 43 6.70 1.27 7.63
N HIS A 44 6.46 0.09 7.08
CA HIS A 44 7.00 -0.28 5.78
C HIS A 44 6.13 0.21 4.63
N ASP A 45 4.84 0.44 4.83
CA ASP A 45 3.92 0.67 3.72
C ASP A 45 3.07 1.92 3.89
N LEU A 46 2.17 1.96 4.89
CA LEU A 46 1.15 3.02 4.97
C LEU A 46 1.72 4.41 5.22
N MET A 47 2.81 4.52 5.98
CA MET A 47 3.50 5.79 6.20
C MET A 47 4.03 6.36 4.89
N SER A 48 4.80 5.58 4.13
CA SER A 48 5.34 6.01 2.84
C SER A 48 4.25 6.26 1.81
N ALA A 49 3.21 5.41 1.78
CA ALA A 49 2.05 5.62 0.90
C ALA A 49 1.34 6.95 1.20
N TYR A 50 1.18 7.29 2.47
CA TYR A 50 0.61 8.56 2.90
C TYR A 50 1.49 9.75 2.49
N ASP A 51 2.79 9.70 2.78
CA ASP A 51 3.74 10.77 2.46
C ASP A 51 3.89 11.01 0.95
N LEU A 52 3.75 9.95 0.14
CA LEU A 52 3.76 10.02 -1.33
C LEU A 52 2.40 10.41 -1.93
N GLY A 53 1.39 10.66 -1.11
CA GLY A 53 0.09 11.17 -1.55
C GLY A 53 -0.92 10.11 -1.98
N ILE A 54 -0.66 8.81 -1.78
CA ILE A 54 -1.65 7.76 -2.03
C ILE A 54 -2.83 7.95 -1.07
N LYS A 55 -3.99 8.30 -1.61
CA LYS A 55 -5.19 8.56 -0.80
C LYS A 55 -5.91 7.27 -0.42
N SER A 56 -6.12 6.37 -1.37
CA SER A 56 -6.75 5.08 -1.10
C SER A 56 -5.78 4.10 -0.46
N LYS A 57 -6.01 3.76 0.82
CA LYS A 57 -5.15 2.87 1.59
C LYS A 57 -5.99 1.89 2.39
N VAL A 58 -5.60 0.62 2.39
CA VAL A 58 -6.26 -0.44 3.15
C VAL A 58 -5.25 -1.09 4.07
N TRP A 59 -5.55 -1.05 5.36
CA TRP A 59 -4.76 -1.72 6.39
C TRP A 59 -5.37 -3.08 6.71
N VAL A 60 -4.60 -4.14 6.46
CA VAL A 60 -4.96 -5.51 6.84
C VAL A 60 -4.49 -5.74 8.28
N ASN A 61 -5.37 -5.46 9.24
CA ASN A 61 -5.06 -5.57 10.66
C ASN A 61 -5.00 -7.04 11.09
N ARG A 62 -3.77 -7.57 11.18
CA ARG A 62 -3.47 -8.90 11.70
C ARG A 62 -3.15 -8.93 13.20
N GLY A 63 -3.27 -7.79 13.89
CA GLY A 63 -3.01 -7.67 15.33
C GLY A 63 -1.53 -7.58 15.72
N HIS A 64 -0.63 -7.29 14.78
CA HIS A 64 0.81 -7.21 15.05
C HIS A 64 1.29 -5.84 15.54
N GLU A 65 0.52 -4.78 15.29
CA GLU A 65 0.86 -3.39 15.65
C GLU A 65 -0.41 -2.60 15.99
N PRO A 66 -0.33 -1.58 16.85
CA PRO A 66 -1.48 -0.74 17.20
C PRO A 66 -1.94 0.10 16.01
N ALA A 67 -3.25 0.36 15.94
CA ALA A 67 -3.86 1.24 14.95
C ALA A 67 -3.28 2.67 15.04
N ASN A 68 -3.12 3.32 13.89
CA ASN A 68 -2.72 4.73 13.81
C ASN A 68 -3.57 5.51 12.79
N PRO A 69 -4.76 6.00 13.20
CA PRO A 69 -5.72 6.64 12.30
C PRO A 69 -5.19 7.89 11.56
N PHE A 70 -4.07 8.48 12.00
CA PHE A 70 -3.41 9.60 11.31
C PHE A 70 -3.09 9.29 9.85
N TYR A 71 -2.82 8.03 9.52
CA TYR A 71 -2.45 7.61 8.16
C TYR A 71 -3.64 7.28 7.25
N GLU A 72 -4.87 7.64 7.63
CA GLU A 72 -6.05 7.66 6.72
C GLU A 72 -6.22 6.37 5.89
N TYR A 73 -6.59 5.27 6.54
CA TYR A 73 -6.80 3.97 5.89
C TYR A 73 -8.20 3.40 6.19
N THR A 74 -8.65 2.49 5.33
CA THR A 74 -9.75 1.56 5.64
C THR A 74 -9.19 0.30 6.28
N GLU A 75 -9.69 -0.07 7.46
CA GLU A 75 -9.26 -1.28 8.16
C GLU A 75 -10.06 -2.50 7.70
N ILE A 76 -9.36 -3.60 7.42
CA ILE A 76 -9.94 -4.93 7.22
C ILE A 76 -9.19 -5.98 8.02
N ARG A 77 -9.88 -7.06 8.41
CA ARG A 77 -9.27 -8.15 9.20
C ARG A 77 -8.33 -9.02 8.36
N ASP A 78 -8.74 -9.30 7.13
CA ASP A 78 -8.00 -10.12 6.18
C ASP A 78 -8.40 -9.77 4.75
N VAL A 79 -7.61 -10.25 3.79
CA VAL A 79 -7.76 -9.89 2.37
C VAL A 79 -9.08 -10.35 1.74
N THR A 80 -9.83 -11.26 2.37
CA THR A 80 -11.14 -11.69 1.85
C THR A 80 -12.19 -10.57 1.95
N GLN A 81 -11.98 -9.57 2.80
CA GLN A 81 -12.85 -8.40 2.93
C GLN A 81 -12.52 -7.27 1.96
N LEU A 82 -11.40 -7.35 1.23
CA LEU A 82 -10.96 -6.31 0.32
C LEU A 82 -12.00 -5.95 -0.77
N PRO A 83 -12.72 -6.90 -1.41
CA PRO A 83 -13.78 -6.56 -2.36
C PRO A 83 -14.85 -5.62 -1.77
N GLY A 84 -15.23 -5.83 -0.50
CA GLY A 84 -16.21 -5.01 0.20
C GLY A 84 -15.79 -3.56 0.41
N VAL A 85 -14.48 -3.26 0.44
CA VAL A 85 -13.96 -1.87 0.47
C VAL A 85 -14.35 -1.11 -0.79
N PHE A 86 -14.51 -1.81 -1.92
CA PHE A 86 -14.86 -1.25 -3.23
C PHE A 86 -16.32 -1.49 -3.63
N GLY A 87 -17.15 -2.01 -2.73
CA GLY A 87 -18.57 -2.29 -3.00
C GLY A 87 -18.82 -3.48 -3.94
N LEU A 88 -17.87 -4.43 -4.00
CA LEU A 88 -17.96 -5.67 -4.78
C LEU A 88 -18.43 -6.86 -3.95
#